data_AF-A0A6J2KF74-F1
#
_entry.id   AF-A0A6J2KF74-F1
#
_cell.length_a   1.000
_cell.length_b   1.000
_cell.length_c   1.000
_cell.angle_alpha   90.00
_cell.angle_beta   90.00
_cell.angle_gamma   90.00
#
_symmetry.space_group_name_H-M   'P 1'
#
loop_
_entity.id
_entity.type
_entity.pdbx_description
1 polymer ?
#
loop_
_entity_poly.entity_id
_entity_poly.type
_entity_poly.pdbx_seq_one_letter_code
_entity_poly.pdbx_strand_id
1 'polypeptide(L)'
;MEKHPALGLGQLRGLEGRDESKKLWLKLTRVVNNISGPTRPMKSWIKYWADKKSTVRSKVQGCGGDPNSLCSNIEKKIWDVFLANDNSRTNRGAVKQESHYTEDNFFNEDSMDQNHVESDPVLAFEEPVADAEERQMAVMEKLVKVMSDQAAAMTQLAHASHVNAQAMERLAEASHIQARAIERLANTFDTISAATHDVRNAIVDIDATMKRFYSTSPT
;
A
#
# COMPACT_ATOMS: atom_id res chain seq x y z
N MET A 1 -17.28 6.21 -12.35
CA MET A 1 -16.75 4.87 -12.00
C MET A 1 -17.72 4.08 -11.13
N GLU A 2 -18.49 4.70 -10.24
CA GLU A 2 -19.56 4.00 -9.46
C GLU A 2 -20.58 3.25 -10.33
N LYS A 3 -20.99 3.85 -11.45
CA LYS A 3 -21.91 3.20 -12.41
C LYS A 3 -21.30 2.02 -13.17
N HIS A 4 -19.97 1.90 -13.21
CA HIS A 4 -19.24 0.82 -13.89
C HIS A 4 -18.09 0.33 -12.99
N PRO A 5 -18.39 -0.43 -11.92
CA PRO A 5 -17.37 -0.86 -10.95
C PRO A 5 -16.24 -1.68 -11.58
N ALA A 6 -16.56 -2.49 -12.59
CA ALA A 6 -15.60 -3.30 -13.35
C ALA A 6 -14.50 -2.45 -14.04
N LEU A 7 -14.82 -1.22 -14.46
CA LEU A 7 -13.83 -0.27 -14.98
C LEU A 7 -12.91 0.22 -13.85
N GLY A 8 -13.49 0.57 -12.71
CA GLY A 8 -12.76 1.05 -11.54
C GLY A 8 -11.83 -0.01 -10.94
N LEU A 9 -12.22 -1.29 -11.00
CA LEU A 9 -11.45 -2.43 -10.54
C LEU A 9 -10.44 -2.94 -11.58
N GLY A 10 -10.57 -2.56 -12.86
CA GLY A 10 -9.75 -3.09 -13.95
C GLY A 10 -10.09 -4.55 -14.27
N GLN A 11 -11.35 -4.94 -14.06
CA GLN A 11 -11.86 -6.30 -14.28
C GLN A 11 -12.39 -6.52 -15.71
N LEU A 12 -12.50 -5.46 -16.51
CA LEU A 12 -12.85 -5.55 -17.93
C LEU A 12 -11.68 -6.17 -18.72
N ARG A 13 -11.66 -7.50 -18.82
CA ARG A 13 -10.68 -8.33 -19.55
C ARG A 13 -11.29 -8.85 -20.85
N GLY A 14 -10.44 -9.32 -21.77
CA GLY A 14 -10.84 -9.78 -23.12
C GLY A 14 -10.84 -8.67 -24.17
N LEU A 15 -11.00 -9.02 -25.44
CA LEU A 15 -10.98 -8.06 -26.57
C LEU A 15 -12.11 -7.03 -26.44
N GLU A 16 -13.34 -7.49 -26.22
CA GLU A 16 -14.52 -6.64 -26.06
C GLU A 16 -14.44 -5.77 -24.79
N GLY A 17 -13.99 -6.35 -23.68
CA GLY A 17 -13.78 -5.63 -22.42
C GLY A 17 -12.71 -4.54 -22.50
N ARG A 18 -11.65 -4.73 -23.30
CA ARG A 18 -10.62 -3.70 -23.54
C ARG A 18 -11.19 -2.50 -24.31
N ASP A 19 -12.00 -2.74 -25.34
CA ASP A 19 -12.60 -1.67 -26.12
C ASP A 19 -13.65 -0.89 -25.33
N GLU A 20 -14.49 -1.58 -24.55
CA GLU A 20 -15.43 -0.94 -23.64
C GLU A 20 -14.72 -0.12 -22.55
N SER A 21 -13.67 -0.68 -21.96
CA SER A 21 -12.82 0.01 -20.98
C SER A 21 -12.25 1.30 -21.58
N LYS A 22 -11.71 1.24 -22.80
CA LYS A 22 -11.18 2.40 -23.51
C LYS A 22 -12.25 3.47 -23.76
N LYS A 23 -13.45 3.08 -24.22
CA LYS A 23 -14.59 4.00 -24.42
C LYS A 23 -15.00 4.69 -23.12
N LEU A 24 -15.08 3.95 -22.01
CA LEU A 24 -15.47 4.49 -20.72
C LEU A 24 -14.39 5.42 -20.13
N TRP A 25 -13.11 5.06 -20.23
CA TRP A 25 -12.00 5.91 -19.81
C TRP A 25 -11.91 7.20 -20.63
N LEU A 26 -12.21 7.14 -21.93
CA LEU A 26 -12.25 8.33 -22.78
C LEU A 26 -13.38 9.29 -22.35
N LYS A 27 -14.58 8.76 -22.08
CA LYS A 27 -15.71 9.55 -21.55
C LYS A 27 -15.34 10.19 -20.20
N LEU A 28 -14.74 9.43 -19.29
CA LEU A 28 -14.29 9.96 -17.99
C LEU A 28 -13.23 11.04 -18.16
N THR A 29 -12.27 10.86 -19.04
CA THR A 29 -11.21 11.86 -19.29
C THR A 29 -11.81 13.18 -19.76
N ARG A 30 -12.79 13.15 -20.68
CA ARG A 30 -13.49 14.36 -21.13
C ARG A 30 -14.23 15.04 -19.99
N VAL A 31 -14.99 14.28 -19.19
CA VAL A 31 -15.73 14.83 -18.05
C VAL A 31 -14.78 15.46 -17.03
N VAL A 32 -13.71 14.77 -16.66
CA VAL A 32 -12.76 15.26 -15.64
C VAL A 32 -11.99 16.48 -16.13
N ASN A 33 -11.56 16.50 -17.40
CA ASN A 33 -10.88 17.66 -17.97
C ASN A 33 -11.80 18.89 -18.15
N ASN A 34 -13.12 18.68 -18.17
CA ASN A 34 -14.09 19.77 -18.21
C ASN A 34 -14.43 20.34 -16.82
N ILE A 35 -13.93 19.73 -15.75
CA ILE A 35 -14.03 20.26 -14.39
C ILE A 35 -12.81 21.14 -14.13
N SER A 36 -12.98 22.22 -13.35
CA SER A 36 -11.87 23.10 -12.96
C SER A 36 -10.75 22.30 -12.29
N GLY A 37 -9.58 22.23 -12.94
CA GLY A 37 -8.45 21.44 -12.46
C GLY A 37 -7.41 21.16 -13.55
N PRO A 38 -6.40 20.35 -13.24
CA PRO A 38 -5.37 19.96 -14.21
C PRO A 38 -5.95 19.06 -15.30
N THR A 39 -5.82 19.46 -16.56
CA THR A 39 -6.18 18.62 -17.70
C THR A 39 -5.10 17.57 -17.94
N ARG A 40 -5.51 16.32 -18.12
CA ARG A 40 -4.57 15.21 -18.33
C ARG A 40 -5.05 14.28 -19.44
N PRO A 41 -4.12 13.61 -20.17
CA PRO A 41 -4.50 12.59 -21.13
C PRO A 41 -5.04 11.35 -20.42
N MET A 42 -5.83 10.54 -21.14
CA MET A 42 -6.51 9.36 -20.59
C MET A 42 -5.56 8.40 -19.87
N LYS A 43 -4.39 8.11 -20.45
CA LYS A 43 -3.37 7.25 -19.83
C LYS A 43 -2.90 7.79 -18.46
N SER A 44 -2.81 9.11 -18.30
CA SER A 44 -2.42 9.73 -17.03
C SER A 44 -3.53 9.65 -15.97
N TRP A 45 -4.80 9.77 -16.36
CA TRP A 45 -5.92 9.56 -15.44
C TRP A 45 -6.06 8.10 -14.98
N ILE A 46 -5.81 7.14 -15.88
CA ILE A 46 -5.77 5.72 -15.54
C ILE A 46 -4.69 5.47 -14.49
N LYS A 47 -3.47 5.99 -14.73
CA LYS A 47 -2.36 5.89 -13.78
C LYS A 47 -2.69 6.54 -12.43
N TYR A 48 -3.20 7.77 -12.45
CA TYR A 48 -3.61 8.48 -11.24
C TYR A 48 -4.62 7.68 -10.41
N TRP A 49 -5.60 7.05 -11.07
CA TRP A 49 -6.58 6.20 -10.39
C TRP A 49 -5.94 4.95 -9.77
N ALA A 50 -5.01 4.30 -10.48
CA ALA A 50 -4.27 3.16 -9.96
C ALA A 50 -3.46 3.54 -8.71
N ASP A 51 -2.73 4.66 -8.78
CA ASP A 51 -1.95 5.21 -7.68
C ASP A 51 -2.84 5.55 -6.48
N LYS A 52 -3.96 6.25 -6.71
CA LYS A 52 -4.90 6.64 -5.65
C LYS A 52 -5.47 5.42 -4.93
N LYS A 53 -5.87 4.36 -5.65
CA LYS A 53 -6.31 3.10 -5.04
C LYS A 53 -5.21 2.44 -4.23
N SER A 54 -3.96 2.48 -4.72
CA SER A 54 -2.81 1.94 -3.99
C SER A 54 -2.59 2.68 -2.67
N THR A 55 -2.58 4.01 -2.70
CA THR A 55 -2.45 4.85 -1.50
C THR A 55 -3.55 4.56 -0.48
N VAL A 56 -4.80 4.44 -0.91
CA VAL A 56 -5.92 4.12 -0.01
C VAL A 56 -5.73 2.75 0.64
N ARG A 57 -5.33 1.72 -0.12
CA ARG A 57 -5.01 0.39 0.46
C ARG A 57 -3.86 0.46 1.45
N SER A 58 -2.77 1.13 1.10
CA SER A 58 -1.59 1.26 1.98
C SER A 58 -1.93 1.97 3.28
N LYS A 59 -2.78 3.00 3.25
CA LYS A 59 -3.23 3.69 4.47
C LYS A 59 -4.00 2.75 5.40
N VAL A 60 -4.96 2.00 4.87
CA VAL A 60 -5.75 1.06 5.69
C VAL A 60 -4.87 -0.07 6.24
N GLN A 61 -3.99 -0.64 5.41
CA GLN A 61 -3.07 -1.69 5.85
C GLN A 61 -2.06 -1.19 6.89
N GLY A 62 -1.55 0.04 6.75
CA GLY A 62 -0.63 0.65 7.70
C GLY A 62 -1.25 0.93 9.07
N CYS A 63 -2.57 1.04 9.16
CA CYS A 63 -3.33 1.22 10.41
C CYS A 63 -3.95 -0.09 10.91
N GLY A 64 -3.34 -1.25 10.61
CA GLY A 64 -3.80 -2.55 11.13
C GLY A 64 -5.09 -3.06 10.47
N GLY A 65 -5.44 -2.54 9.28
CA GLY A 65 -6.64 -2.92 8.56
C GLY A 65 -7.89 -2.12 8.95
N ASP A 66 -7.77 -1.11 9.81
CA ASP A 66 -8.91 -0.26 10.20
C ASP A 66 -9.27 0.77 9.10
N PRO A 67 -10.45 0.67 8.48
CA PRO A 67 -10.91 1.63 7.48
C PRO A 67 -11.16 3.03 8.05
N ASN A 68 -11.31 3.18 9.36
CA ASN A 68 -11.51 4.49 10.01
C ASN A 68 -10.27 5.38 9.97
N SER A 69 -9.11 4.83 9.61
CA SER A 69 -7.87 5.58 9.38
C SER A 69 -7.94 6.53 8.17
N LEU A 70 -8.92 6.36 7.29
CA LEU A 70 -9.11 7.22 6.12
C LEU A 70 -9.77 8.54 6.51
N CYS A 71 -9.00 9.62 6.59
CA CYS A 71 -9.53 10.93 6.99
C CYS A 71 -10.38 11.64 5.92
N SER A 72 -10.29 11.23 4.66
CA SER A 72 -10.97 11.92 3.55
C SER A 72 -12.22 11.17 3.10
N ASN A 73 -13.35 11.89 2.94
CA ASN A 73 -14.61 11.33 2.46
C ASN A 73 -14.48 10.63 1.09
N ILE A 74 -13.62 11.13 0.21
CA ILE A 74 -13.35 10.48 -1.09
C ILE A 74 -12.58 9.17 -0.91
N GLU A 75 -11.66 9.10 0.07
CA GLU A 75 -10.88 7.89 0.35
C GLU A 75 -11.77 6.79 0.95
N LYS A 76 -12.65 7.15 1.90
CA LYS A 76 -13.68 6.25 2.43
C LYS A 76 -14.57 5.70 1.33
N LYS A 77 -15.07 6.58 0.44
CA LYS A 77 -15.91 6.16 -0.68
C LYS A 77 -15.19 5.23 -1.67
N ILE A 78 -13.90 5.48 -1.94
CA ILE A 78 -13.08 4.59 -2.76
C ILE A 78 -12.93 3.22 -2.09
N TRP A 79 -12.70 3.20 -0.77
CA TRP A 79 -12.59 1.97 -0.01
C TRP A 79 -13.90 1.16 -0.05
N ASP A 80 -15.02 1.79 0.29
CA ASP A 80 -16.32 1.11 0.39
C ASP A 80 -16.79 0.54 -0.96
N VAL A 81 -16.63 1.31 -2.04
CA VAL A 81 -17.15 0.92 -3.36
C VAL A 81 -16.23 -0.04 -4.11
N PHE A 82 -14.92 0.04 -3.90
CA PHE A 82 -13.95 -0.67 -4.74
C PHE A 82 -12.96 -1.56 -3.99
N LEU A 83 -12.74 -1.41 -2.69
CA LEU A 83 -11.64 -2.13 -2.02
C LEU A 83 -12.12 -3.04 -0.88
N ALA A 84 -13.22 -2.70 -0.21
CA ALA A 84 -13.76 -3.46 0.92
C ALA A 84 -14.09 -4.92 0.57
N ASN A 85 -14.54 -5.17 -0.67
CA ASN A 85 -14.91 -6.50 -1.16
C ASN A 85 -14.00 -7.03 -2.28
N ASP A 86 -12.87 -6.36 -2.57
CA ASP A 86 -11.94 -6.78 -3.62
C ASP A 86 -11.08 -7.95 -3.15
N ASN A 87 -11.71 -9.12 -3.02
CA ASN A 87 -11.07 -10.41 -2.69
C ASN A 87 -10.16 -10.92 -3.83
N SER A 88 -10.04 -10.18 -4.94
CA SER A 88 -9.28 -10.58 -6.13
C SER A 88 -7.76 -10.68 -5.91
N ARG A 89 -7.21 -10.25 -4.77
CA ARG A 89 -5.75 -10.18 -4.58
C ARG A 89 -5.22 -10.61 -3.21
N THR A 90 -6.04 -11.16 -2.32
CA THR A 90 -5.57 -11.69 -1.02
C THR A 90 -4.63 -12.89 -1.14
N ASN A 91 -4.38 -13.40 -2.36
CA ASN A 91 -3.46 -14.52 -2.61
C ASN A 91 -2.22 -14.18 -3.48
N ARG A 92 -1.88 -12.89 -3.65
CA ARG A 92 -0.50 -12.52 -4.02
C ARG A 92 0.22 -12.28 -2.70
N GLY A 93 0.91 -13.34 -2.26
CA GLY A 93 1.51 -13.46 -0.93
C GLY A 93 2.36 -12.27 -0.52
N ALA A 94 2.65 -12.23 0.77
CA ALA A 94 3.70 -11.44 1.38
C ALA A 94 5.00 -11.60 0.58
N VAL A 95 5.19 -10.76 -0.43
CA VAL A 95 6.42 -10.63 -1.19
C VAL A 95 6.93 -9.24 -0.88
N LYS A 96 8.17 -9.23 -0.39
CA LYS A 96 8.97 -8.06 -0.08
C LYS A 96 8.76 -6.98 -1.13
N GLN A 97 8.61 -5.75 -0.64
CA GLN A 97 8.58 -4.54 -1.43
C GLN A 97 9.89 -4.45 -2.24
N GLU A 98 9.84 -4.96 -3.47
CA GLU A 98 10.86 -4.75 -4.48
C GLU A 98 10.23 -3.85 -5.53
N SER A 99 10.78 -2.66 -5.67
CA SER A 99 10.46 -1.70 -6.73
C SER A 99 11.02 -2.20 -8.06
N HIS A 100 10.57 -3.37 -8.51
CA HIS A 100 10.77 -3.82 -9.88
C HIS A 100 9.56 -3.35 -10.68
N TYR A 101 9.78 -2.35 -11.53
CA TYR A 101 8.84 -1.98 -12.58
C TYR A 101 8.49 -3.27 -13.35
N THR A 102 7.29 -3.80 -13.11
CA THR A 102 6.65 -4.64 -14.11
C THR A 102 6.06 -3.65 -15.09
N GLU A 103 6.80 -3.44 -16.17
CA GLU A 103 6.25 -2.97 -17.44
C GLU A 103 5.19 -3.99 -17.85
N ASP A 104 4.01 -3.80 -17.27
CA ASP A 104 2.84 -4.61 -17.51
C ASP A 104 2.46 -4.27 -18.97
N ASN A 105 2.73 -5.25 -19.84
CA ASN A 105 2.66 -5.31 -21.30
C ASN A 105 1.26 -4.98 -21.89
N PHE A 106 0.57 -3.97 -21.34
CA PHE A 106 -0.83 -3.63 -21.63
C PHE A 106 -1.04 -3.00 -23.02
N PHE A 107 0.03 -2.74 -23.76
CA PHE A 107 0.00 -2.32 -25.16
C PHE A 107 1.27 -2.82 -25.87
N ASN A 108 1.40 -4.13 -26.09
CA ASN A 108 2.25 -4.62 -27.16
C ASN A 108 1.43 -4.65 -28.44
N GLU A 109 1.48 -3.56 -29.20
CA GLU A 109 1.03 -3.47 -30.58
C GLU A 109 2.21 -3.90 -31.45
N ASP A 110 2.42 -5.21 -31.58
CA ASP A 110 2.88 -5.87 -32.81
C ASP A 110 3.14 -7.36 -32.57
N SER A 111 2.86 -8.14 -33.62
CA SER A 111 3.44 -9.45 -33.96
C SER A 111 2.42 -10.57 -34.16
N MET A 112 2.31 -10.91 -35.45
CA MET A 112 2.01 -12.22 -36.05
C MET A 112 0.54 -12.61 -36.21
N ASP A 113 -0.02 -12.23 -37.35
CA ASP A 113 -0.92 -13.11 -38.09
C ASP A 113 -0.49 -13.14 -39.57
N GLN A 114 0.39 -14.10 -39.91
CA GLN A 114 0.54 -14.54 -41.29
C GLN A 114 0.69 -16.06 -41.29
N ASN A 115 -0.46 -16.71 -41.34
CA ASN A 115 -0.59 -18.11 -41.69
C ASN A 115 -0.01 -18.36 -43.10
N HIS A 116 1.11 -19.07 -43.18
CA HIS A 116 1.51 -19.78 -44.40
C HIS A 116 2.04 -21.16 -44.02
N VAL A 117 1.20 -22.17 -44.27
CA VAL A 117 1.55 -23.58 -44.25
C VAL A 117 2.08 -23.89 -45.64
N GLU A 118 3.30 -24.41 -45.77
CA GLU A 118 3.66 -25.49 -46.71
C GLU A 118 5.16 -25.84 -46.71
N SER A 119 5.40 -27.15 -46.63
CA SER A 119 6.45 -27.91 -47.33
C SER A 119 7.92 -27.88 -46.84
N ASP A 120 8.34 -29.05 -46.35
CA ASP A 120 9.74 -29.52 -46.25
C ASP A 120 10.30 -29.82 -47.66
N PRO A 121 11.60 -29.61 -47.93
CA PRO A 121 12.51 -30.77 -47.95
C PRO A 121 13.97 -30.51 -47.50
N VAL A 122 14.50 -31.49 -46.77
CA VAL A 122 15.91 -31.92 -46.56
C VAL A 122 16.95 -31.41 -47.57
N LEU A 123 18.03 -30.76 -47.11
CA LEU A 123 19.38 -30.84 -47.70
C LEU A 123 20.48 -30.68 -46.63
N ALA A 124 21.50 -31.54 -46.73
CA ALA A 124 22.70 -31.58 -45.89
C ALA A 124 23.66 -30.42 -46.18
N PHE A 125 24.24 -29.81 -45.14
CA PHE A 125 25.49 -29.04 -45.26
C PHE A 125 26.19 -28.87 -43.90
N GLU A 126 27.39 -29.45 -43.81
CA GLU A 126 28.59 -29.00 -43.08
C GLU A 126 28.42 -28.37 -41.68
N GLU A 127 28.77 -29.13 -40.64
CA GLU A 127 28.84 -28.73 -39.23
C GLU A 127 30.02 -27.75 -38.99
N PRO A 128 29.79 -26.50 -38.54
CA PRO A 128 30.86 -25.58 -38.22
C PRO A 128 31.25 -25.71 -36.74
N VAL A 129 32.40 -26.31 -36.47
CA VAL A 129 32.96 -26.51 -35.12
C VAL A 129 33.41 -25.18 -34.45
N ALA A 130 33.25 -24.03 -35.12
CA ALA A 130 33.58 -22.70 -34.58
C ALA A 130 32.48 -22.10 -33.66
N ASP A 131 31.24 -22.57 -33.74
CA ASP A 131 30.08 -22.00 -33.03
C ASP A 131 30.02 -22.43 -31.54
N ALA A 132 30.69 -23.52 -31.18
CA ALA A 132 30.68 -24.05 -29.81
C ALA A 132 31.53 -23.22 -28.83
N GLU A 133 32.72 -22.79 -29.23
CA GLU A 133 33.61 -21.98 -28.37
C GLU A 133 33.08 -20.55 -28.21
N GLU A 134 32.53 -19.94 -29.27
CA GLU A 134 31.92 -18.61 -29.21
C GLU A 134 30.65 -18.62 -28.34
N ARG A 135 29.81 -19.67 -28.43
CA ARG A 135 28.70 -19.87 -27.47
C ARG A 135 29.18 -20.05 -26.04
N GLN A 136 30.25 -20.80 -25.81
CA GLN A 136 30.80 -20.99 -24.46
C GLN A 136 31.33 -19.67 -23.89
N MET A 137 31.99 -18.85 -24.71
CA MET A 137 32.48 -17.53 -24.32
C MET A 137 31.33 -16.57 -23.99
N ALA A 138 30.27 -16.56 -24.81
CA ALA A 138 29.07 -15.75 -24.58
C ALA A 138 28.30 -16.18 -23.31
N VAL A 139 28.24 -17.49 -23.03
CA VAL A 139 27.63 -18.01 -21.80
C VAL A 139 28.45 -17.60 -20.57
N MET A 140 29.78 -17.69 -20.65
CA MET A 140 30.67 -17.29 -19.56
C MET A 140 30.58 -15.78 -19.28
N GLU A 141 30.55 -14.93 -20.31
CA GLU A 141 30.35 -13.49 -20.16
C GLU A 141 29.00 -13.17 -19.51
N LYS A 142 27.94 -13.83 -19.97
CA LYS A 142 26.58 -13.66 -19.42
C LYS A 142 26.51 -14.11 -17.95
N LEU A 143 27.20 -15.18 -17.58
CA LEU A 143 27.27 -15.64 -16.19
C LEU A 143 28.00 -14.62 -15.31
N VAL A 144 29.13 -14.08 -15.76
CA VAL A 144 29.88 -13.03 -15.04
C VAL A 144 29.01 -11.80 -14.83
N LYS A 145 28.26 -11.38 -15.86
CA LYS A 145 27.32 -10.27 -15.75
C LYS A 145 26.19 -10.54 -14.74
N VAL A 146 25.58 -11.73 -14.79
CA VAL A 146 24.55 -12.10 -13.81
C VAL A 146 25.11 -12.11 -12.39
N MET A 147 26.35 -12.58 -12.20
CA MET A 147 27.01 -12.56 -10.90
C MET A 147 27.34 -11.13 -10.43
N SER A 148 27.76 -10.22 -11.33
CA SER A 148 27.97 -8.82 -10.95
C SER A 148 26.66 -8.14 -10.56
N ASP A 149 25.59 -8.38 -11.32
CA ASP A 149 24.26 -7.85 -11.03
C ASP A 149 23.72 -8.42 -9.71
N GLN A 150 23.92 -9.71 -9.45
CA GLN A 150 23.58 -10.36 -8.19
C GLN A 150 24.37 -9.80 -7.01
N ALA A 151 25.66 -9.54 -7.17
CA ALA A 151 26.50 -8.94 -6.13
C ALA A 151 26.07 -7.49 -5.82
N ALA A 152 25.72 -6.71 -6.84
CA ALA A 152 25.19 -5.36 -6.68
C ALA A 152 23.83 -5.38 -5.96
N ALA A 153 22.91 -6.26 -6.37
CA ALA A 153 21.61 -6.43 -5.72
C ALA A 153 21.76 -6.85 -4.25
N MET A 154 22.68 -7.78 -3.95
CA MET A 154 22.95 -8.23 -2.59
C MET A 154 23.51 -7.10 -1.70
N THR A 155 24.40 -6.27 -2.26
CA THR A 155 24.94 -5.09 -1.56
C THR A 155 23.84 -4.07 -1.28
N GLN A 156 22.96 -3.81 -2.24
CA GLN A 156 21.82 -2.90 -2.07
C GLN A 156 20.85 -3.43 -1.00
N LEU A 157 20.58 -4.74 -0.99
CA LEU A 157 19.72 -5.38 0.00
C LEU A 157 20.35 -5.31 1.40
N ALA A 158 21.66 -5.53 1.52
CA ALA A 158 22.38 -5.38 2.79
C ALA A 158 22.29 -3.93 3.31
N HIS A 159 22.48 -2.94 2.43
CA HIS A 159 22.36 -1.54 2.80
C HIS A 159 20.93 -1.17 3.23
N ALA A 160 19.92 -1.61 2.47
CA ALA A 160 18.51 -1.40 2.82
C ALA A 160 18.16 -2.07 4.16
N SER A 161 18.66 -3.28 4.41
CA SER A 161 18.47 -3.97 5.69
C SER A 161 19.11 -3.21 6.85
N HIS A 162 20.30 -2.63 6.64
CA HIS A 162 20.99 -1.84 7.66
C HIS A 162 20.22 -0.55 8.01
N VAL A 163 19.75 0.18 6.99
CA VAL A 163 18.92 1.38 7.19
C VAL A 163 17.61 1.05 7.90
N ASN A 164 16.98 -0.08 7.54
CA ASN A 164 15.76 -0.54 8.19
C ASN A 164 16.00 -0.91 9.67
N ALA A 165 17.12 -1.58 9.99
CA ALA A 165 17.50 -1.88 11.36
C ALA A 165 17.69 -0.59 12.19
N GLN A 166 18.37 0.42 11.63
CA GLN A 166 18.56 1.71 12.28
C GLN A 166 17.24 2.47 12.49
N ALA A 167 16.32 2.39 11.53
CA ALA A 167 14.99 2.98 11.67
C ALA A 167 14.18 2.28 12.78
N MET A 168 14.25 0.95 12.86
CA MET A 168 13.61 0.17 13.93
C MET A 168 14.18 0.50 15.31
N GLU A 169 15.49 0.69 15.43
CA GLU A 169 16.13 1.11 16.69
C GLU A 169 15.58 2.45 17.18
N ARG A 170 15.50 3.46 16.29
CA ARG A 170 14.93 4.77 16.63
C ARG A 170 13.45 4.68 17.03
N LEU A 171 12.68 3.82 16.38
CA LEU A 171 11.28 3.58 16.76
C LEU A 171 11.18 2.93 18.14
N ALA A 172 12.06 1.99 18.47
CA ALA A 172 12.11 1.37 19.78
C ALA A 172 12.47 2.39 20.88
N GLU A 173 13.46 3.25 20.65
CA GLU A 173 13.81 4.33 21.57
C GLU A 173 12.65 5.29 21.81
N ALA A 174 11.98 5.74 20.74
CA ALA A 174 10.82 6.62 20.83
C ALA A 174 9.67 5.96 21.61
N SER A 175 9.40 4.68 21.35
CA SER A 175 8.40 3.88 22.08
C SER A 175 8.71 3.79 23.57
N HIS A 176 9.99 3.60 23.93
CA HIS A 176 10.42 3.55 25.33
C HIS A 176 10.23 4.90 26.04
N ILE A 177 10.51 6.01 25.38
CA ILE A 177 10.26 7.35 25.91
C ILE A 177 8.76 7.57 26.13
N GLN A 178 7.93 7.13 25.18
CA GLN A 178 6.47 7.21 25.29
C GLN A 178 5.94 6.37 26.46
N ALA A 179 6.44 5.14 26.65
CA ALA A 179 6.06 4.29 27.78
C ALA A 179 6.34 4.97 29.13
N ARG A 180 7.52 5.58 29.29
CA ARG A 180 7.86 6.35 30.49
C ARG A 180 6.95 7.58 30.70
N ALA A 181 6.54 8.24 29.63
CA ALA A 181 5.60 9.35 29.72
C ALA A 181 4.22 8.88 30.22
N ILE A 182 3.76 7.71 29.76
CA ILE A 182 2.52 7.09 30.21
C ILE A 182 2.61 6.70 31.70
N GLU A 183 3.71 6.12 32.16
CA GLU A 183 3.92 5.81 33.59
C GLU A 183 3.84 7.07 34.46
N ARG A 184 4.43 8.19 34.01
CA ARG A 184 4.32 9.47 34.71
C ARG A 184 2.88 9.95 34.79
N LEU A 185 2.11 9.81 33.71
CA LEU A 185 0.68 10.15 33.72
C LEU A 185 -0.11 9.27 34.68
N ALA A 186 0.15 7.96 34.71
CA ALA A 186 -0.49 7.05 35.65
C ALA A 186 -0.26 7.48 37.11
N ASN A 187 0.99 7.78 37.47
CA ASN A 187 1.33 8.26 38.81
C ASN A 187 0.62 9.58 39.16
N THR A 188 0.47 10.49 38.19
CA THR A 188 -0.28 11.73 38.41
C THR A 188 -1.76 11.47 38.64
N PHE A 189 -2.37 10.52 37.92
CA PHE A 189 -3.78 10.13 38.13
C PHE A 189 -4.00 9.46 39.47
N ASP A 190 -3.07 8.63 39.94
CA ASP A 190 -3.14 8.04 41.28
C ASP A 190 -3.09 9.12 42.37
N THR A 191 -2.22 10.11 42.20
CA THR A 191 -2.10 11.26 43.13
C THR A 191 -3.37 12.10 43.14
N ILE A 192 -3.93 12.40 41.96
CA ILE A 192 -5.21 13.13 41.83
C ILE A 192 -6.35 12.33 42.45
N SER A 193 -6.38 11.01 42.28
CA SER A 193 -7.41 10.14 42.85
C SER A 193 -7.37 10.15 44.38
N ALA A 194 -6.18 10.06 44.98
CA ALA A 194 -6.00 10.18 46.42
C ALA A 194 -6.48 11.56 46.93
N ALA A 195 -6.01 12.65 46.31
CA ALA A 195 -6.43 14.00 46.70
C ALA A 195 -7.94 14.22 46.55
N THR A 196 -8.56 13.67 45.51
CA THR A 196 -10.01 13.74 45.31
C THR A 196 -10.77 13.00 46.41
N HIS A 197 -10.25 11.84 46.84
CA HIS A 197 -10.82 11.10 47.96
C HIS A 197 -10.71 11.88 49.28
N ASP A 198 -9.57 12.55 49.53
CA ASP A 198 -9.38 13.39 50.71
C ASP A 198 -10.34 14.58 50.73
N VAL A 199 -10.50 15.27 49.59
CA VAL A 199 -11.49 16.37 49.45
C VAL A 199 -12.90 15.87 49.70
N ARG A 200 -13.26 14.70 49.15
CA ARG A 200 -14.58 14.09 49.38
C ARG A 200 -14.81 13.82 50.87
N ASN A 201 -13.83 13.23 51.56
CA ASN A 201 -13.94 12.96 52.99
C ASN A 201 -14.10 14.25 53.80
N ALA A 202 -13.30 15.29 53.49
CA ALA A 202 -13.42 16.58 54.15
C ALA A 202 -14.82 17.20 53.97
N ILE A 203 -15.42 17.10 52.77
CA ILE A 203 -16.78 17.59 52.52
C ILE A 203 -17.81 16.81 53.36
N VAL A 204 -17.68 15.48 53.44
CA VAL A 204 -18.56 14.64 54.27
C VAL A 204 -18.43 14.99 55.76
N ASP A 205 -17.21 15.22 56.24
CA ASP A 205 -16.95 15.61 57.63
C ASP A 205 -17.54 16.99 57.95
N ILE A 206 -17.42 17.95 57.02
CA ILE A 206 -18.05 19.27 57.14
C ILE A 206 -19.57 19.13 57.20
N ASP A 207 -20.18 18.36 56.30
CA ASP A 207 -21.64 18.12 56.29
C ASP A 207 -22.12 17.46 57.59
N ALA A 208 -21.40 16.44 58.07
CA ALA A 208 -21.70 15.76 59.33
C ALA A 208 -21.60 16.72 60.52
N THR A 209 -20.58 17.58 60.53
CA THR A 209 -20.37 18.59 61.58
C THR A 209 -21.48 19.63 61.56
N MET A 210 -21.82 20.17 60.39
CA MET A 210 -22.93 21.12 60.20
C MET A 210 -24.25 20.53 60.68
N LYS A 211 -24.59 19.32 60.25
CA LYS A 211 -25.81 18.62 60.70
C LYS A 211 -25.88 18.49 62.21
N ARG A 212 -24.77 18.15 62.89
CA ARG A 212 -24.74 18.08 64.36
C ARG A 212 -25.06 19.43 65.00
N PHE A 213 -24.44 20.52 64.55
CA PHE A 213 -24.68 21.85 65.10
C PHE A 213 -26.12 22.32 64.97
N TYR A 214 -26.76 22.09 63.81
CA TYR A 214 -28.14 22.53 63.57
C TYR A 214 -29.21 21.57 64.12
N SER A 215 -28.87 20.31 64.42
CA SER A 215 -29.80 19.35 65.03
C SER A 215 -29.92 19.52 66.56
N THR A 216 -28.96 20.18 67.20
CA THR A 216 -28.92 20.37 68.66
C THR A 216 -29.39 21.73 69.14
N SER A 217 -29.89 22.61 68.25
CA SER A 217 -30.53 23.86 68.68
C SER A 217 -31.87 23.55 69.37
N PRO A 218 -32.01 23.80 70.68
CA PRO A 218 -33.29 23.63 71.35
C PRO A 218 -34.25 24.73 70.87
N THR A 219 -35.38 24.33 70.31
CA THR A 219 -36.58 25.17 70.16
C THR A 219 -37.16 25.54 71.51
#